data_AF-A0A958QA31-F1
#
_entry.id   AF-A0A958QA31-F1
#
_cell.length_a   1.000
_cell.length_b   1.000
_cell.length_c   1.000
_cell.angle_alpha   90.00
_cell.angle_beta   90.00
_cell.angle_gamma   90.00
#
_symmetry.space_group_name_H-M   'P 1'
#
loop_
_entity.id
_entity.type
_entity.pdbx_description
1 polymer ?
#
loop_
_entity_poly.entity_id
_entity_poly.type
_entity_poly.pdbx_seq_one_letter_code
_entity_poly.pdbx_strand_id
1 'polypeptide(L)' 'DIILTDIQMPVMDGVEFARRAKEDLGLSVPIIAITAHAMKGDEEMFLKLGLDDYITKPINRQNLLKLLYHYLAP' A
#
# COMPACT_ATOMS: atom_id res chain seq x y z
N ASP A 1 -9.51 9.46 -1.13
CA ASP A 1 -8.19 10.11 -1.07
C ASP A 1 -7.02 9.16 -0.79
N ILE A 2 -7.20 8.03 -0.09
CA ILE A 2 -6.16 6.98 0.08
C ILE A 2 -6.79 5.61 0.34
N ILE A 3 -6.11 4.53 -0.03
CA ILE A 3 -6.46 3.15 0.33
C ILE A 3 -5.31 2.54 1.14
N LEU A 4 -5.63 1.91 2.26
CA LEU A 4 -4.70 1.04 3.00
C LEU A 4 -5.14 -0.41 2.80
N THR A 5 -4.24 -1.28 2.34
CA THR A 5 -4.54 -2.71 2.10
C THR A 5 -3.55 -3.61 2.83
N ASP A 6 -4.01 -4.74 3.36
CA ASP A 6 -3.09 -5.79 3.83
C ASP A 6 -2.49 -6.51 2.63
N ILE A 7 -1.20 -6.87 2.70
CA ILE A 7 -0.60 -7.74 1.66
C ILE A 7 -1.16 -9.15 1.80
N GLN A 8 -1.25 -9.67 3.02
CA GLN A 8 -1.68 -11.05 3.24
C GLN A 8 -3.18 -11.10 3.48
N MET A 9 -3.93 -11.39 2.42
CA MET A 9 -5.38 -11.57 2.46
C MET A 9 -5.77 -12.93 1.86
N PRO A 10 -6.85 -13.57 2.35
CA PRO A 10 -7.38 -14.78 1.73
C PRO A 10 -7.97 -14.46 0.35
N VAL A 11 -7.92 -15.44 -0.57
CA VAL A 11 -8.47 -15.39 -1.93
C VAL A 11 -7.70 -14.46 -2.90
N MET A 12 -7.46 -13.21 -2.52
CA MET A 12 -6.74 -12.21 -3.32
C MET A 12 -5.83 -11.41 -2.40
N ASP A 13 -4.54 -11.35 -2.72
CA ASP A 13 -3.57 -10.57 -1.94
C ASP A 13 -3.66 -9.06 -2.26
N GLY A 14 -3.06 -8.24 -1.40
CA GLY A 14 -3.09 -6.78 -1.55
C GLY A 14 -2.38 -6.27 -2.80
N VAL A 15 -1.47 -7.07 -3.35
CA VAL A 15 -0.71 -6.76 -4.56
C VAL A 15 -1.60 -6.89 -5.79
N GLU A 16 -2.28 -8.02 -5.93
CA GLU A 16 -3.24 -8.25 -7.01
C GLU A 16 -4.43 -7.28 -6.92
N PHE A 17 -4.89 -6.97 -5.70
CA PHE A 17 -5.87 -5.90 -5.50
C PHE A 17 -5.38 -4.56 -6.06
N ALA A 18 -4.17 -4.14 -5.70
CA ALA A 18 -3.60 -2.86 -6.15
C ALA A 18 -3.47 -2.82 -7.68
N ARG A 19 -2.95 -3.90 -8.28
CA ARG A 19 -2.85 -4.02 -9.74
C ARG A 19 -4.21 -3.85 -10.42
N ARG A 20 -5.24 -4.59 -10.00
CA ARG A 20 -6.59 -4.48 -10.57
C ARG A 20 -7.22 -3.11 -10.33
N ALA A 21 -7.00 -2.54 -9.15
CA ALA A 21 -7.48 -1.21 -8.82
C ALA A 21 -6.92 -0.14 -9.78
N LYS A 22 -5.62 -0.21 -10.10
CA LYS A 22 -4.97 0.73 -11.04
C LYS A 22 -5.30 0.41 -12.51
N GLU A 23 -5.20 -0.86 -12.92
CA GLU A 23 -5.30 -1.26 -14.33
C GLU A 23 -6.74 -1.47 -14.80
N ASP A 24 -7.55 -2.23 -14.06
CA ASP A 24 -8.89 -2.62 -14.49
C ASP A 24 -9.91 -1.52 -14.16
N LEU A 25 -9.75 -0.87 -13.00
CA LEU A 25 -10.68 0.15 -12.51
C LEU A 25 -10.19 1.59 -12.77
N GLY A 26 -8.93 1.78 -13.16
CA GLY A 26 -8.37 3.11 -13.44
C GLY A 26 -8.31 4.02 -12.21
N LEU A 27 -8.24 3.46 -11.00
CA LEU A 27 -8.20 4.26 -9.77
C LEU A 27 -6.87 4.98 -9.65
N SER A 28 -6.92 6.30 -9.49
CA SER A 28 -5.74 7.15 -9.27
C SER A 28 -5.41 7.36 -7.80
N VAL A 29 -6.24 6.87 -6.87
CA VAL A 29 -6.02 7.04 -5.44
C VAL A 29 -4.75 6.29 -5.01
N PRO A 30 -3.93 6.86 -4.10
CA PRO A 30 -2.77 6.16 -3.56
C PRO A 30 -3.19 4.88 -2.81
N ILE A 31 -2.47 3.78 -3.04
CA ILE A 31 -2.69 2.47 -2.41
C ILE A 31 -1.44 2.11 -1.62
N ILE A 32 -1.60 2.01 -0.30
CA ILE A 32 -0.53 1.79 0.65
C ILE A 32 -0.68 0.39 1.23
N ALA A 33 0.36 -0.43 1.11
CA ALA A 33 0.36 -1.76 1.68
C ALA A 33 0.63 -1.75 3.18
N ILE A 34 0.02 -2.68 3.91
CA ILE A 34 0.32 -2.97 5.31
C ILE A 34 0.87 -4.39 5.35
N THR A 35 2.13 -4.55 5.78
CA THR A 35 2.82 -5.84 5.78
C THR A 35 3.39 -6.20 7.15
N ALA A 36 3.38 -7.47 7.52
CA ALA A 36 4.09 -7.96 8.71
C ALA A 36 5.60 -8.10 8.49
N HIS A 37 6.04 -8.23 7.24
CA HIS A 37 7.43 -8.38 6.85
C HIS A 37 7.75 -7.36 5.76
N ALA A 38 8.56 -6.35 6.07
CA ALA A 38 9.27 -5.59 5.05
C ALA A 38 10.59 -6.33 4.79
N MET A 39 10.63 -7.18 3.76
CA MET A 39 11.91 -7.74 3.36
C MET A 39 12.66 -6.69 2.56
N LYS A 40 13.93 -6.45 2.93
CA LYS A 40 14.82 -5.58 2.15
C LYS A 40 14.88 -6.09 0.71
N GLY A 41 14.36 -5.30 -0.22
CA GLY A 41 14.24 -5.66 -1.65
C GLY A 41 12.81 -5.64 -2.18
N ASP A 42 11.80 -5.70 -1.32
CA ASP A 42 10.39 -5.69 -1.74
C ASP A 42 9.90 -4.29 -2.16
N GLU A 43 10.61 -3.22 -1.82
CA GLU A 43 10.26 -1.85 -2.18
C GLU A 43 10.11 -1.67 -3.70
N GLU A 44 11.09 -2.14 -4.47
CA GLU A 44 11.01 -2.09 -5.93
C GLU A 44 9.90 -2.97 -6.49
N MET A 45 9.60 -4.08 -5.81
CA MET A 45 8.56 -5.01 -6.21
C MET A 45 7.18 -4.39 -5.99
N PHE A 46 6.92 -3.79 -4.83
CA PHE A 46 5.65 -3.15 -4.53
C PHE A 46 5.38 -1.94 -5.43
N LEU A 47 6.41 -1.10 -5.68
CA LEU A 47 6.30 0.03 -6.59
C LEU A 47 5.97 -0.41 -8.04
N LYS A 48 6.52 -1.55 -8.49
CA LYS A 48 6.22 -2.11 -9.83
C LYS A 48 4.82 -2.72 -9.93
N LEU A 49 4.19 -3.04 -8.80
CA LEU A 49 2.91 -3.76 -8.76
C LEU A 49 1.70 -2.84 -8.49
N GLY A 50 1.90 -1.53 -8.58
CA GLY A 50 0.84 -0.53 -8.44
C GLY A 50 0.54 -0.11 -7.00
N LEU A 51 1.41 -0.45 -6.05
CA LEU A 51 1.41 0.11 -4.70
C LEU A 51 2.26 1.37 -4.67
N ASP A 52 1.77 2.40 -3.99
CA ASP A 52 2.44 3.70 -3.90
C ASP A 52 3.38 3.78 -2.69
N ASP A 53 3.10 3.03 -1.62
CA ASP A 53 3.96 2.95 -0.41
C ASP A 53 3.61 1.72 0.44
N TYR A 54 4.30 1.54 1.58
CA TYR A 54 3.99 0.51 2.56
C TYR A 54 4.23 0.93 4.02
N ILE A 55 3.54 0.26 4.94
CA ILE A 55 3.71 0.37 6.39
C ILE A 55 3.92 -1.03 6.97
N THR A 56 4.87 -1.17 7.89
CA THR A 56 5.11 -2.42 8.61
C THR A 56 4.21 -2.56 9.84
N LYS A 57 3.82 -3.80 10.15
CA LYS A 57 3.16 -4.17 11.40
C LYS A 57 4.23 -4.45 12.48
N PRO A 58 3.98 -4.12 13.76
CA PRO A 58 2.80 -3.41 14.26
C PRO A 58 2.79 -1.95 13.82
N ILE A 59 1.61 -1.43 13.49
CA ILE A 59 1.47 -0.07 12.94
C ILE A 59 1.88 0.97 13.99
N ASN A 60 2.95 1.70 13.69
CA ASN A 60 3.33 2.86 14.49
C ASN A 60 2.46 4.07 14.11
N ARG A 61 1.77 4.65 15.11
CA ARG A 61 0.86 5.78 14.90
C ARG A 61 1.55 7.03 14.33
N GLN A 62 2.77 7.36 14.76
CA GLN A 62 3.47 8.51 14.18
C GLN A 62 3.82 8.27 12.71
N ASN A 63 4.23 7.06 12.34
CA ASN A 63 4.54 6.74 10.95
C ASN A 63 3.29 6.77 10.07
N LEU A 64 2.18 6.20 10.54
CA LEU A 64 0.90 6.28 9.84
C LEU A 64 0.46 7.72 9.62
N LEU A 65 0.52 8.55 10.68
CA LEU A 65 0.14 9.97 10.55
C LEU A 65 1.03 10.71 9.56
N LYS A 66 2.35 10.51 9.60
CA LYS A 66 3.27 11.10 8.62
C LYS A 66 2.92 10.72 7.19
N LEU A 67 2.62 9.44 6.96
CA LEU A 67 2.22 8.94 5.66
C LEU A 67 0.89 9.55 5.20
N LEU A 68 -0.11 9.60 6.07
CA LEU A 68 -1.38 10.23 5.76
C LEU A 68 -1.20 11.71 5.42
N TYR A 69 -0.37 12.45 6.17
CA TYR A 69 -0.06 13.85 5.82
C TYR A 69 0.68 13.97 4.48
N HIS A 70 1.54 13.01 4.12
CA HIS A 70 2.22 13.04 2.83
C HIS A 70 1.23 12.91 1.65
N TYR A 71 0.24 12.03 1.76
CA TYR A 71 -0.68 11.73 0.66
C TYR A 71 -1.99 12.53 0.67
N LEU A 72 -2.41 13.06 1.83
CA LEU A 72 -3.70 13.74 2.01
C LEU A 72 -3.57 15.24 2.30
N ALA A 73 -2.35 15.77 2.41
CA ALA A 73 -2.18 17.22 2.55
C ALA A 73 -2.70 17.93 1.29
N PRO A 74 -3.35 19.10 1.45
CA PRO A 74 -3.83 19.92 0.34
C PRO A 74 -2.69 20.50 -0.52
#